data_AF-A0A3S3MWY1-F1
#
_entry.id   AF-A0A3S3MWY1-F1
#
_cell.length_a   1.000
_cell.length_b   1.000
_cell.length_c   1.000
_cell.angle_alpha   90.00
_cell.angle_beta   90.00
_cell.angle_gamma   90.00
#
_symmetry.space_group_name_H-M   'P 1'
#
loop_
_entity.id
_entity.type
_entity.pdbx_description
1 polymer ?
#
loop_
_entity_poly.entity_id
_entity_poly.type
_entity_poly.pdbx_seq_one_letter_code
_entity_poly.pdbx_strand_id
1 'polypeptide(L)'
;MVGSGWRWPSNTVRAAADIKEIVESPKITCLRLCFEDVIGFNNFVGSEKVLALKSFDFALGKIDLLSPVDRYLFGNFDRSKIVGVGSTGVAGGSLASNLLLPRNVQGMKIEEVDNVTSLSQFSQPPNEAWANLEVLCLFRLPNLRAIFDGVGSIGAYVHLKRLVVGGCNQMKSLFSLGQLKNLQNLEKLEIWDCALMEDVVADDGNALTTISSLPKLGYVRIFDLPELKSIFKTTVTCYSLYFIRCPKLKKLPFTTRNISLPTLESICGDREWWDALEWDDPDVKVQLQDRFTVY
;
A
#
# COMPACT_ATOMS: atom_id res chain seq x y z
N MET A 1 -24.89 9.59 1.53
CA MET A 1 -25.81 8.47 1.83
C MET A 1 -25.26 7.70 3.01
N VAL A 2 -25.99 7.68 4.11
CA VAL A 2 -25.65 6.89 5.30
C VAL A 2 -25.86 5.43 4.93
N GLY A 3 -24.79 4.64 4.89
CA GLY A 3 -24.88 3.21 4.56
C GLY A 3 -25.69 2.49 5.63
N SER A 4 -26.72 1.74 5.23
CA SER A 4 -27.40 0.82 6.13
C SER A 4 -26.41 -0.28 6.53
N GLY A 5 -25.91 -0.22 7.76
CA GLY A 5 -25.05 -1.27 8.33
C GLY A 5 -25.92 -2.46 8.72
N TRP A 6 -25.98 -3.48 7.86
CA TRP A 6 -26.61 -4.75 8.19
C TRP A 6 -25.59 -5.62 8.93
N ARG A 7 -25.89 -5.99 10.18
CA ARG A 7 -25.13 -6.99 10.94
C ARG A 7 -25.85 -8.32 10.82
N TRP A 8 -25.16 -9.37 10.37
CA TRP A 8 -25.71 -10.72 10.28
C TRP A 8 -25.39 -11.48 11.58
N PRO A 9 -26.35 -11.76 12.47
CA PRO A 9 -26.14 -12.70 13.55
C PRO A 9 -26.17 -14.12 12.98
N SER A 10 -25.32 -15.00 13.48
CA SER A 10 -25.20 -16.38 13.01
C SER A 10 -26.46 -17.26 13.21
N ASN A 11 -27.51 -16.78 13.88
CA ASN A 11 -28.57 -17.65 14.41
C ASN A 11 -29.99 -17.05 14.56
N THR A 12 -30.51 -16.23 13.63
CA THR A 12 -31.94 -15.79 13.73
C THR A 12 -32.79 -15.91 12.47
N VAL A 13 -33.91 -16.62 12.66
CA VAL A 13 -35.06 -16.94 11.79
C VAL A 13 -35.91 -15.71 11.39
N ARG A 14 -35.40 -14.48 11.48
CA ARG A 14 -36.14 -13.30 10.98
C ARG A 14 -35.73 -13.02 9.55
N ALA A 15 -36.72 -12.65 8.72
CA ALA A 15 -36.65 -12.35 7.30
C ALA A 15 -35.57 -11.31 6.92
N ALA A 16 -34.31 -11.71 7.02
CA ALA A 16 -33.22 -11.10 6.30
C ALA A 16 -33.35 -11.56 4.84
N ALA A 17 -33.21 -10.63 3.90
CA ALA A 17 -33.07 -10.99 2.50
C ALA A 17 -31.94 -12.03 2.39
N ASP A 18 -32.14 -13.07 1.58
CA ASP A 18 -31.06 -14.02 1.31
C ASP A 18 -29.88 -13.22 0.75
N ILE A 19 -28.67 -13.49 1.24
CA ILE A 19 -27.45 -12.87 0.73
C ILE A 19 -27.32 -13.07 -0.79
N LYS A 20 -27.94 -14.13 -1.33
CA LYS A 20 -28.07 -14.36 -2.77
C LYS A 20 -28.91 -13.26 -3.46
N GLU A 21 -30.07 -12.92 -2.90
CA GLU A 21 -30.94 -11.85 -3.43
C GLU A 21 -30.25 -10.49 -3.40
N ILE A 22 -29.44 -10.21 -2.37
CA ILE A 22 -28.65 -8.98 -2.23
C ILE A 22 -27.56 -8.93 -3.32
N VAL A 23 -26.75 -9.99 -3.43
CA VAL A 23 -25.61 -10.02 -4.35
C VAL A 23 -26.05 -9.99 -5.82
N GLU A 24 -27.18 -10.61 -6.15
CA GLU A 24 -27.71 -10.66 -7.51
C GLU A 24 -28.60 -9.43 -7.86
N SER A 25 -28.90 -8.57 -6.88
CA SER A 25 -29.78 -7.41 -7.09
C SER A 25 -29.15 -6.39 -8.05
N PRO A 26 -29.80 -6.07 -9.19
CA PRO A 26 -29.27 -5.07 -10.14
C PRO A 26 -29.33 -3.64 -9.59
N LYS A 27 -30.04 -3.43 -8.47
CA LYS A 27 -30.21 -2.12 -7.84
C LYS A 27 -29.09 -1.79 -6.86
N ILE A 28 -28.34 -2.78 -6.38
CA ILE A 28 -27.26 -2.56 -5.41
C ILE A 28 -26.00 -2.12 -6.16
N THR A 29 -25.55 -0.91 -5.85
CA THR A 29 -24.37 -0.32 -6.47
C THR A 29 -23.09 -0.61 -5.71
N CYS A 30 -23.18 -0.79 -4.39
CA CYS A 30 -22.06 -1.10 -3.50
C CYS A 30 -22.56 -1.92 -2.30
N LEU A 31 -21.89 -3.03 -1.98
CA LEU A 31 -22.18 -3.83 -0.79
C LEU A 31 -21.10 -3.58 0.28
N ARG A 32 -21.49 -3.12 1.46
CA ARG A 32 -20.58 -2.97 2.60
C ARG A 32 -20.90 -3.98 3.67
N LEU A 33 -19.88 -4.72 4.11
CA LEU A 33 -20.02 -5.73 5.16
C LEU A 33 -18.89 -5.58 6.18
N CYS A 34 -19.20 -5.84 7.45
CA CYS A 34 -18.23 -5.89 8.52
C CYS A 34 -18.26 -7.28 9.13
N PHE A 35 -17.10 -7.91 9.23
CA PHE A 35 -16.90 -9.25 9.77
C PHE A 35 -16.15 -9.14 11.08
N GLU A 36 -16.65 -9.83 12.10
CA GLU A 36 -15.99 -9.87 13.42
C GLU A 36 -14.88 -10.93 13.46
N ASP A 37 -14.97 -11.95 12.60
CA ASP A 37 -14.03 -13.08 12.55
C ASP A 37 -13.66 -13.49 11.10
N VAL A 38 -12.49 -14.15 10.98
CA VAL A 38 -11.93 -14.62 9.69
C VAL A 38 -12.78 -15.74 9.08
N ILE A 39 -13.43 -16.57 9.89
CA ILE A 39 -14.17 -17.75 9.41
C ILE A 39 -15.40 -17.30 8.61
N GLY A 40 -16.18 -16.37 9.17
CA GLY A 40 -17.34 -15.77 8.49
C GLY A 40 -16.94 -15.04 7.22
N PHE A 41 -15.83 -14.29 7.26
CA PHE A 41 -15.29 -13.62 6.08
C PHE A 41 -14.90 -14.62 4.98
N ASN A 42 -14.11 -15.64 5.33
CA ASN A 42 -13.66 -16.65 4.38
C ASN A 42 -14.81 -17.46 3.80
N ASN A 43 -15.80 -17.85 4.60
CA ASN A 43 -17.00 -18.55 4.12
C ASN A 43 -17.75 -17.71 3.08
N PHE A 44 -17.83 -16.40 3.30
CA PHE A 44 -18.47 -15.49 2.37
C PHE A 44 -17.66 -15.32 1.07
N VAL A 45 -16.36 -15.03 1.17
CA VAL A 45 -15.47 -14.88 0.01
C VAL A 45 -15.38 -16.17 -0.80
N GLY A 46 -15.24 -17.31 -0.13
CA GLY A 46 -15.14 -18.64 -0.75
C GLY A 46 -16.43 -19.13 -1.42
N SER A 47 -17.58 -18.51 -1.14
CA SER A 47 -18.84 -18.82 -1.83
C SER A 47 -18.91 -18.30 -3.27
N GLU A 48 -17.86 -17.61 -3.74
CA GLU A 48 -17.74 -16.95 -5.07
C GLU A 48 -18.81 -15.90 -5.39
N LYS A 49 -19.77 -15.68 -4.50
CA LYS A 49 -20.81 -14.64 -4.60
C LYS A 49 -20.22 -13.24 -4.79
N VAL A 50 -19.06 -12.98 -4.20
CA VAL A 50 -18.35 -11.69 -4.31
C VAL A 50 -17.98 -11.34 -5.76
N LEU A 51 -17.81 -12.34 -6.64
CA LEU A 51 -17.44 -12.10 -8.05
C LEU A 51 -18.54 -11.40 -8.84
N ALA A 52 -19.81 -11.56 -8.45
CA ALA A 52 -20.95 -10.90 -9.07
C ALA A 52 -21.09 -9.42 -8.67
N LEU A 53 -20.44 -9.01 -7.57
CA LEU A 53 -20.54 -7.64 -7.06
C LEU A 53 -19.76 -6.65 -7.92
N LYS A 54 -20.43 -5.58 -8.33
CA LYS A 54 -19.81 -4.47 -9.08
C LYS A 54 -18.87 -3.64 -8.20
N SER A 55 -19.23 -3.46 -6.93
CA SER A 55 -18.44 -2.75 -5.91
C SER A 55 -18.76 -3.32 -4.52
N PHE A 56 -17.74 -3.37 -3.67
CA PHE A 56 -17.86 -3.76 -2.28
C PHE A 56 -16.78 -3.12 -1.41
N ASP A 57 -17.13 -2.91 -0.13
CA ASP A 57 -16.17 -2.57 0.93
C ASP A 57 -16.35 -3.58 2.07
N PHE A 58 -15.36 -4.45 2.27
CA PHE A 58 -15.41 -5.44 3.34
C PHE A 58 -14.41 -5.09 4.42
N ALA A 59 -14.90 -4.93 5.64
CA ALA A 59 -14.08 -4.71 6.82
C ALA A 59 -14.02 -5.99 7.65
N LEU A 60 -12.83 -6.43 8.02
CA LEU A 60 -12.59 -7.53 8.95
C LEU A 60 -11.94 -6.96 10.22
N GLY A 61 -12.57 -7.15 11.37
CA GLY A 61 -12.12 -6.58 12.63
C GLY A 61 -12.48 -5.09 12.78
N LYS A 62 -11.80 -4.41 13.71
CA LYS A 62 -11.99 -2.99 13.98
C LYS A 62 -11.22 -2.16 12.95
N ILE A 63 -11.88 -1.84 11.85
CA ILE A 63 -11.34 -0.94 10.83
C ILE A 63 -12.45 -0.07 10.25
N ASP A 64 -12.14 1.21 10.09
CA ASP A 64 -12.96 2.12 9.31
C ASP A 64 -12.36 2.25 7.91
N LEU A 65 -13.20 2.13 6.89
CA LEU A 65 -12.89 2.32 5.47
C LEU A 65 -13.53 3.60 4.90
N LEU A 66 -14.24 4.36 5.74
CA LEU A 66 -14.98 5.57 5.35
C LEU A 66 -14.37 6.84 5.94
N SER A 67 -13.24 6.72 6.66
CA SER A 67 -12.55 7.86 7.25
C SER A 67 -12.11 8.86 6.17
N PRO A 68 -11.91 10.15 6.50
CA PRO A 68 -11.38 11.12 5.55
C PRO A 68 -10.05 10.68 4.93
N VAL A 69 -9.21 9.99 5.71
CA VAL A 69 -7.95 9.39 5.23
C VAL A 69 -8.25 8.31 4.18
N ASP A 70 -9.21 7.42 4.43
CA ASP A 70 -9.58 6.39 3.45
C ASP A 70 -10.17 6.97 2.17
N ARG A 71 -10.92 8.08 2.25
CA ARG A 71 -11.35 8.80 1.05
C ARG A 71 -10.19 9.39 0.27
N TYR A 72 -9.15 9.86 0.95
CA TYR A 72 -7.92 10.26 0.26
C TYR A 72 -7.20 9.06 -0.37
N LEU A 73 -7.16 7.92 0.33
CA LEU A 73 -6.50 6.69 -0.12
C LEU A 73 -7.20 6.05 -1.33
N PHE A 74 -8.53 5.97 -1.28
CA PHE A 74 -9.39 5.20 -2.20
C PHE A 74 -10.41 6.05 -3.00
N GLY A 75 -10.42 7.38 -2.87
CA GLY A 75 -11.48 8.25 -3.40
C GLY A 75 -11.64 8.29 -4.93
N ASN A 76 -10.68 7.75 -5.68
CA ASN A 76 -10.75 7.67 -7.14
C ASN A 76 -11.49 6.41 -7.65
N PHE A 77 -11.96 5.54 -6.77
CA PHE A 77 -12.69 4.34 -7.18
C PHE A 77 -14.19 4.64 -7.33
N ASP A 78 -14.63 4.90 -8.56
CA ASP A 78 -16.07 4.96 -8.92
C ASP A 78 -16.82 3.64 -8.62
N ARG A 79 -16.09 2.56 -8.36
CA ARG A 79 -16.57 1.21 -8.03
C ARG A 79 -15.60 0.51 -7.08
N SER A 80 -15.53 0.98 -5.84
CA SER A 80 -14.59 0.44 -4.83
C SER A 80 -14.74 -1.06 -4.66
N LYS A 81 -13.62 -1.79 -4.71
CA LYS A 81 -13.51 -3.22 -4.38
C LYS A 81 -12.42 -3.35 -3.33
N ILE A 82 -12.77 -3.01 -2.10
CA ILE A 82 -11.83 -2.77 -1.02
C ILE A 82 -12.00 -3.81 0.08
N VAL A 83 -10.88 -4.31 0.59
CA VAL A 83 -10.82 -5.12 1.80
C VAL A 83 -9.98 -4.39 2.85
N GLY A 84 -10.56 -4.18 4.02
CA GLY A 84 -9.90 -3.68 5.21
C GLY A 84 -9.72 -4.78 6.24
N VAL A 85 -8.54 -4.89 6.82
CA VAL A 85 -8.23 -5.81 7.91
C VAL A 85 -7.68 -4.99 9.08
N GLY A 86 -8.44 -4.93 10.17
CA GLY A 86 -8.09 -4.18 11.38
C GLY A 86 -7.72 -5.08 12.56
N SER A 87 -7.45 -4.45 13.70
CA SER A 87 -7.36 -5.15 14.99
C SER A 87 -8.63 -5.96 15.23
N THR A 88 -8.51 -7.29 15.20
CA THR A 88 -9.60 -8.18 15.60
C THR A 88 -9.44 -8.41 17.11
N GLY A 89 -10.50 -8.26 17.89
CA GLY A 89 -10.48 -8.47 19.34
C GLY A 89 -10.26 -9.94 19.76
N VAL A 90 -9.65 -10.76 18.91
CA VAL A 90 -9.49 -12.19 19.09
C VAL A 90 -8.11 -12.44 19.69
N ALA A 91 -8.09 -12.59 21.01
CA ALA A 91 -6.96 -13.17 21.72
C ALA A 91 -6.72 -14.59 21.17
N GLY A 92 -5.55 -14.80 20.55
CA GLY A 92 -5.05 -16.15 20.26
C GLY A 92 -5.48 -16.74 18.91
N GLY A 93 -4.84 -16.28 17.84
CA GLY A 93 -4.86 -16.97 16.55
C GLY A 93 -4.02 -16.24 15.51
N SER A 94 -3.17 -16.96 14.78
CA SER A 94 -2.44 -16.43 13.62
C SER A 94 -3.43 -16.05 12.52
N LEU A 95 -3.95 -14.81 12.55
CA LEU A 95 -4.97 -14.27 11.63
C LEU A 95 -4.50 -14.26 10.17
N ALA A 96 -3.20 -14.06 9.96
CA ALA A 96 -2.66 -13.85 8.63
C ALA A 96 -2.70 -15.14 7.82
N SER A 97 -2.32 -16.27 8.44
CA SER A 97 -2.42 -17.59 7.81
C SER A 97 -3.90 -17.93 7.57
N ASN A 98 -4.31 -17.96 6.31
CA ASN A 98 -5.62 -18.43 5.80
C ASN A 98 -6.65 -17.36 5.42
N LEU A 99 -6.35 -16.06 5.42
CA LEU A 99 -7.31 -15.07 4.89
C LEU A 99 -7.50 -15.27 3.37
N LEU A 100 -8.76 -15.39 2.92
CA LEU A 100 -9.09 -15.46 1.50
C LEU A 100 -9.34 -14.06 0.94
N LEU A 101 -8.62 -13.68 -0.11
CA LEU A 101 -8.88 -12.40 -0.79
C LEU A 101 -9.84 -12.59 -1.97
N PRO A 102 -10.85 -11.70 -2.14
CA PRO A 102 -11.64 -11.67 -3.36
C PRO A 102 -10.73 -11.47 -4.58
N ARG A 103 -10.89 -12.30 -5.62
CA ARG A 103 -10.00 -12.25 -6.80
C ARG A 103 -9.97 -10.90 -7.50
N ASN A 104 -11.07 -10.15 -7.45
CA ASN A 104 -11.23 -8.86 -8.12
C ASN A 104 -10.99 -7.66 -7.17
N VAL A 105 -10.37 -7.87 -6.01
CA VAL A 105 -10.02 -6.80 -5.07
C VAL A 105 -9.05 -5.81 -5.73
N GLN A 106 -9.29 -4.52 -5.53
CA GLN A 106 -8.48 -3.42 -6.08
C GLN A 106 -7.81 -2.60 -4.96
N GLY A 107 -8.40 -2.55 -3.77
CA GLY A 107 -7.84 -1.85 -2.63
C GLY A 107 -7.68 -2.78 -1.43
N MET A 108 -6.55 -2.74 -0.76
CA MET A 108 -6.35 -3.43 0.51
C MET A 108 -5.80 -2.48 1.56
N LYS A 109 -6.40 -2.46 2.74
CA LYS A 109 -5.92 -1.74 3.92
C LYS A 109 -5.71 -2.72 5.05
N ILE A 110 -4.54 -2.69 5.68
CA ILE A 110 -4.23 -3.48 6.88
C ILE A 110 -3.78 -2.53 7.97
N GLU A 111 -4.43 -2.56 9.13
CA GLU A 111 -4.21 -1.61 10.21
C GLU A 111 -4.20 -2.30 11.56
N GLU A 112 -3.19 -2.03 12.40
CA GLU A 112 -3.13 -2.52 13.80
C GLU A 112 -3.22 -4.05 13.94
N VAL A 113 -2.48 -4.77 13.09
CA VAL A 113 -2.40 -6.24 13.14
C VAL A 113 -0.99 -6.66 13.58
N ASP A 114 -0.89 -7.17 14.81
CA ASP A 114 0.40 -7.45 15.44
C ASP A 114 1.11 -8.69 14.89
N ASN A 115 0.38 -9.72 14.46
CA ASN A 115 0.98 -11.02 14.11
C ASN A 115 1.38 -11.16 12.63
N VAL A 116 1.35 -10.06 11.86
CA VAL A 116 1.75 -10.07 10.44
C VAL A 116 3.23 -9.74 10.34
N THR A 117 4.02 -10.72 9.93
CA THR A 117 5.45 -10.54 9.62
C THR A 117 5.69 -10.38 8.12
N SER A 118 4.79 -10.92 7.31
CA SER A 118 4.86 -10.95 5.84
C SER A 118 3.47 -10.93 5.23
N LEU A 119 3.28 -10.25 4.09
CA LEU A 119 2.01 -10.33 3.36
C LEU A 119 1.80 -11.68 2.66
N SER A 120 2.83 -12.52 2.52
CA SER A 120 2.68 -13.90 2.03
C SER A 120 1.79 -14.74 2.93
N GLN A 121 1.63 -14.36 4.20
CA GLN A 121 0.71 -15.05 5.11
C GLN A 121 -0.74 -15.01 4.59
N PHE A 122 -1.12 -13.93 3.88
CA PHE A 122 -2.43 -13.76 3.23
C PHE A 122 -2.52 -14.43 1.84
N SER A 123 -1.47 -15.13 1.39
CA SER A 123 -1.39 -15.76 0.08
C SER A 123 -1.79 -17.24 0.16
N GLN A 124 -3.08 -17.48 0.36
CA GLN A 124 -3.66 -18.76 -0.07
C GLN A 124 -3.82 -18.72 -1.61
N PRO A 125 -3.57 -19.82 -2.33
CA PRO A 125 -3.89 -19.89 -3.75
C PRO A 125 -5.40 -19.65 -3.96
N PRO A 126 -5.81 -18.93 -5.03
CA PRO A 126 -4.99 -18.42 -6.12
C PRO A 126 -4.42 -17.00 -5.88
N ASN A 127 -3.15 -16.81 -6.24
CA ASN A 127 -2.39 -15.56 -6.11
C ASN A 127 -2.87 -14.41 -7.03
N GLU A 128 -3.97 -14.61 -7.77
CA GLU A 128 -4.54 -13.66 -8.73
C GLU A 128 -5.03 -12.36 -8.05
N ALA A 129 -5.49 -12.43 -6.79
CA ALA A 129 -6.00 -11.27 -6.07
C ALA A 129 -4.93 -10.16 -5.94
N TRP A 130 -3.67 -10.55 -5.66
CA TRP A 130 -2.56 -9.61 -5.53
C TRP A 130 -2.16 -8.96 -6.85
N ALA A 131 -2.46 -9.59 -7.99
CA ALA A 131 -2.21 -9.01 -9.30
C ALA A 131 -3.18 -7.85 -9.61
N ASN A 132 -4.40 -7.88 -9.07
CA ASN A 132 -5.44 -6.89 -9.34
C ASN A 132 -5.44 -5.69 -8.38
N LEU A 133 -4.61 -5.72 -7.32
CA LEU A 133 -4.49 -4.60 -6.41
C LEU A 133 -3.91 -3.37 -7.10
N GLU A 134 -4.63 -2.27 -6.97
CA GLU A 134 -4.23 -0.93 -7.43
C GLU A 134 -3.77 -0.06 -6.25
N VAL A 135 -4.31 -0.28 -5.04
CA VAL A 135 -3.93 0.46 -3.82
C VAL A 135 -3.68 -0.49 -2.66
N LEU A 136 -2.52 -0.36 -2.02
CA LEU A 136 -2.15 -1.10 -0.82
C LEU A 136 -1.76 -0.12 0.30
N CYS A 137 -2.42 -0.24 1.45
CA CYS A 137 -2.19 0.61 2.62
C CYS A 137 -1.88 -0.26 3.85
N LEU A 138 -0.73 -0.03 4.48
CA LEU A 138 -0.24 -0.80 5.62
C LEU A 138 0.05 0.15 6.78
N PHE A 139 -0.68 0.02 7.88
CA PHE A 139 -0.58 0.93 9.02
C PHE A 139 -0.38 0.22 10.35
N ARG A 140 0.58 0.70 11.14
CA ARG A 140 0.84 0.23 12.51
C ARG A 140 0.90 -1.29 12.58
N LEU A 141 1.76 -1.88 11.74
CA LEU A 141 2.02 -3.32 11.71
C LEU A 141 3.37 -3.57 12.38
N PRO A 142 3.40 -3.75 13.71
CA PRO A 142 4.63 -3.65 14.49
C PRO A 142 5.62 -4.78 14.22
N ASN A 143 5.20 -5.90 13.63
CA ASN A 143 6.08 -7.02 13.31
C ASN A 143 6.32 -7.21 11.80
N LEU A 144 5.76 -6.35 10.94
CA LEU A 144 5.90 -6.47 9.49
C LEU A 144 7.35 -6.20 9.08
N ARG A 145 7.96 -7.17 8.39
CA ARG A 145 9.36 -7.09 7.94
C ARG A 145 9.48 -7.02 6.43
N ALA A 146 8.52 -7.58 5.69
CA ALA A 146 8.53 -7.61 4.24
C ALA A 146 7.13 -7.65 3.65
N ILE A 147 6.97 -7.06 2.46
CA ILE A 147 5.72 -7.02 1.68
C ILE A 147 5.74 -8.05 0.54
N PHE A 148 6.93 -8.34 0.01
CA PHE A 148 7.14 -9.06 -1.25
C PHE A 148 7.90 -10.38 -1.07
N ASP A 149 8.02 -10.91 0.15
CA ASP A 149 8.69 -12.15 0.49
C ASP A 149 7.77 -13.37 0.30
N GLY A 150 7.77 -13.96 -0.91
CA GLY A 150 7.07 -15.22 -1.16
C GLY A 150 5.63 -15.12 -1.67
N VAL A 151 5.12 -13.90 -1.92
CA VAL A 151 3.89 -13.70 -2.72
C VAL A 151 4.20 -14.03 -4.19
N GLY A 152 4.20 -15.31 -4.55
CA GLY A 152 3.84 -15.80 -5.88
C GLY A 152 4.64 -15.31 -7.11
N SER A 153 5.82 -14.71 -6.94
CA SER A 153 7.00 -14.66 -7.83
C SER A 153 6.86 -14.17 -9.29
N ILE A 154 5.67 -14.11 -9.90
CA ILE A 154 5.43 -13.64 -11.26
C ILE A 154 4.03 -13.01 -11.31
N GLY A 155 3.96 -11.69 -11.51
CA GLY A 155 2.69 -11.00 -11.79
C GLY A 155 1.93 -10.43 -10.58
N ALA A 156 2.36 -10.68 -9.34
CA ALA A 156 1.79 -9.98 -8.18
C ALA A 156 2.11 -8.49 -8.25
N TYR A 157 1.17 -7.63 -7.82
CA TYR A 157 1.32 -6.17 -7.76
C TYR A 157 1.51 -5.45 -9.11
N VAL A 158 1.36 -6.14 -10.25
CA VAL A 158 1.55 -5.53 -11.58
C VAL A 158 0.62 -4.37 -11.87
N HIS A 159 -0.57 -4.31 -11.26
CA HIS A 159 -1.50 -3.18 -11.39
C HIS A 159 -1.40 -2.18 -10.23
N LEU A 160 -0.45 -2.35 -9.30
CA LEU A 160 -0.33 -1.48 -8.14
C LEU A 160 0.07 -0.07 -8.56
N LYS A 161 -0.78 0.90 -8.26
CA LYS A 161 -0.59 2.33 -8.56
C LYS A 161 -0.21 3.13 -7.32
N ARG A 162 -0.64 2.69 -6.14
CA ARG A 162 -0.36 3.40 -4.90
C ARG A 162 0.01 2.46 -3.76
N LEU A 163 1.12 2.77 -3.11
CA LEU A 163 1.59 2.08 -1.92
C LEU A 163 1.76 3.08 -0.80
N VAL A 164 1.13 2.78 0.34
CA VAL A 164 1.17 3.61 1.53
C VAL A 164 1.56 2.76 2.74
N VAL A 165 2.63 3.14 3.43
CA VAL A 165 3.15 2.40 4.60
C VAL A 165 3.41 3.35 5.75
N GLY A 166 2.80 3.11 6.91
CA GLY A 166 2.91 4.00 8.07
C GLY A 166 3.06 3.24 9.38
N GLY A 167 3.99 3.58 10.27
CA GLY A 167 4.08 2.93 11.59
C GLY A 167 4.57 1.48 11.56
N CYS A 168 5.28 1.07 10.50
CA CYS A 168 5.78 -0.31 10.31
C CYS A 168 7.24 -0.43 10.78
N ASN A 169 7.44 -0.35 12.10
CA ASN A 169 8.75 -0.07 12.71
C ASN A 169 9.81 -1.19 12.61
N GLN A 170 9.46 -2.41 12.20
CA GLN A 170 10.43 -3.51 12.03
C GLN A 170 10.96 -3.64 10.59
N MET A 171 10.41 -2.84 9.67
CA MET A 171 10.79 -2.87 8.27
C MET A 171 12.10 -2.11 8.06
N LYS A 172 13.12 -2.80 7.54
CA LYS A 172 14.40 -2.19 7.17
C LYS A 172 14.44 -1.71 5.72
N SER A 173 13.70 -2.39 4.86
CA SER A 173 13.49 -1.97 3.48
C SER A 173 12.13 -2.35 2.95
N LEU A 174 11.63 -1.59 1.97
CA LEU A 174 10.28 -1.75 1.45
C LEU A 174 10.22 -2.82 0.34
N PHE A 175 11.16 -2.77 -0.59
CA PHE A 175 11.35 -3.77 -1.65
C PHE A 175 12.83 -3.91 -2.05
N SER A 176 13.17 -4.97 -2.77
CA SER A 176 14.48 -5.15 -3.41
C SER A 176 14.48 -4.68 -4.87
N LEU A 177 15.67 -4.45 -5.44
CA LEU A 177 15.82 -4.10 -6.86
C LEU A 177 15.12 -5.10 -7.79
N GLY A 178 15.27 -6.41 -7.54
CA GLY A 178 14.62 -7.46 -8.34
C GLY A 178 13.09 -7.43 -8.34
N GLN A 179 12.47 -6.72 -7.39
CA GLN A 179 11.01 -6.60 -7.25
C GLN A 179 10.43 -5.40 -8.01
N LEU A 180 11.25 -4.45 -8.46
CA LEU A 180 10.80 -3.28 -9.22
C LEU A 180 10.09 -3.64 -10.53
N LYS A 181 10.44 -4.77 -11.14
CA LYS A 181 9.78 -5.30 -12.36
C LYS A 181 8.28 -5.51 -12.19
N ASN A 182 7.81 -5.74 -10.96
CA ASN A 182 6.40 -5.92 -10.65
C ASN A 182 5.68 -4.59 -10.34
N LEU A 183 6.42 -3.49 -10.18
CA LEU A 183 5.92 -2.19 -9.74
C LEU A 183 5.94 -1.14 -10.86
N GLN A 184 5.92 -1.57 -12.12
CA GLN A 184 6.00 -0.67 -13.29
C GLN A 184 4.81 0.28 -13.42
N ASN A 185 3.70 -0.01 -12.74
CA ASN A 185 2.51 0.83 -12.68
C ASN A 185 2.41 1.70 -11.43
N LEU A 186 3.40 1.68 -10.54
CA LEU A 186 3.38 2.47 -9.32
C LEU A 186 3.47 3.96 -9.65
N GLU A 187 2.48 4.74 -9.24
CA GLU A 187 2.35 6.18 -9.48
C GLU A 187 2.63 7.00 -8.21
N LYS A 188 2.24 6.48 -7.05
CA LYS A 188 2.33 7.16 -5.75
C LYS A 188 2.93 6.25 -4.69
N LEU A 189 3.98 6.74 -4.02
CA LEU A 189 4.59 6.07 -2.87
C LEU A 189 4.56 6.99 -1.67
N GLU A 190 4.00 6.52 -0.56
CA GLU A 190 3.98 7.27 0.69
C GLU A 190 4.46 6.40 1.84
N ILE A 191 5.42 6.88 2.61
CA ILE A 191 6.01 6.15 3.74
C ILE A 191 6.13 7.09 4.93
N TRP A 192 5.71 6.66 6.11
CA TRP A 192 5.92 7.46 7.31
C TRP A 192 6.08 6.67 8.60
N ASP A 193 6.73 7.29 9.59
CA ASP A 193 6.84 6.73 10.95
C ASP A 193 7.35 5.27 10.92
N CYS A 194 8.41 5.03 10.15
CA CYS A 194 9.03 3.70 10.01
C CYS A 194 10.45 3.76 10.59
N ALA A 195 10.56 3.57 11.91
CA ALA A 195 11.75 3.90 12.69
C ALA A 195 13.04 3.17 12.27
N LEU A 196 12.95 1.93 11.78
CA LEU A 196 14.11 1.13 11.39
C LEU A 196 14.36 1.08 9.87
N MET A 197 13.60 1.82 9.06
CA MET A 197 13.75 1.77 7.61
C MET A 197 15.04 2.48 7.19
N GLU A 198 15.98 1.72 6.64
CA GLU A 198 17.30 2.20 6.20
C GLU A 198 17.31 2.50 4.69
N ASP A 199 16.62 1.68 3.90
CA ASP A 199 16.55 1.83 2.45
C ASP A 199 15.11 1.65 1.98
N VAL A 200 14.58 2.51 1.10
CA VAL A 200 13.30 2.18 0.44
C VAL A 200 13.50 0.99 -0.49
N VAL A 201 14.57 1.02 -1.29
CA VAL A 201 14.95 -0.06 -2.21
C VAL A 201 16.28 -0.67 -1.81
N ALA A 202 16.25 -1.90 -1.33
CA ALA A 202 17.45 -2.67 -1.01
C ALA A 202 18.12 -3.21 -2.28
N ASP A 203 19.45 -3.16 -2.28
CA ASP A 203 20.28 -3.85 -3.27
C ASP A 203 20.43 -5.32 -2.84
N ASP A 204 19.87 -6.23 -3.61
CA ASP A 204 19.88 -7.67 -3.34
C ASP A 204 20.95 -8.42 -4.16
N GLY A 205 21.87 -7.71 -4.82
CA GLY A 205 22.93 -8.32 -5.64
C GLY A 205 22.43 -8.95 -6.95
N ASN A 206 21.12 -8.90 -7.23
CA ASN A 206 20.51 -9.43 -8.46
C ASN A 206 20.49 -8.40 -9.62
N ALA A 207 21.38 -7.40 -9.57
CA ALA A 207 21.49 -6.28 -10.51
C ALA A 207 21.69 -6.67 -11.99
N LEU A 208 21.95 -7.96 -12.27
CA LEU A 208 22.17 -8.50 -13.62
C LEU A 208 20.89 -8.62 -14.47
N THR A 209 19.69 -8.34 -13.92
CA THR A 209 18.41 -8.47 -14.64
C THR A 209 17.61 -7.15 -14.78
N THR A 210 18.19 -6.22 -15.55
CA THR A 210 17.57 -5.38 -16.60
C THR A 210 16.36 -4.46 -16.35
N ILE A 211 15.72 -4.40 -15.18
CA ILE A 211 14.69 -3.36 -14.92
C ILE A 211 14.98 -2.67 -13.59
N SER A 212 15.66 -1.54 -13.69
CA SER A 212 15.97 -0.67 -12.56
C SER A 212 15.20 0.63 -12.75
N SER A 213 13.88 0.62 -12.87
CA SER A 213 13.13 1.88 -12.97
C SER A 213 11.68 1.72 -12.53
N LEU A 214 11.13 2.83 -12.06
CA LEU A 214 9.71 2.99 -11.77
C LEU A 214 9.19 4.12 -12.69
N PRO A 215 8.87 3.81 -13.96
CA PRO A 215 8.67 4.82 -15.00
C PRO A 215 7.41 5.67 -14.82
N LYS A 216 6.46 5.21 -14.00
CA LYS A 216 5.21 5.92 -13.69
C LYS A 216 5.22 6.60 -12.33
N LEU A 217 6.27 6.41 -11.52
CA LEU A 217 6.31 6.92 -10.15
C LEU A 217 6.48 8.43 -10.17
N GLY A 218 5.36 9.13 -9.98
CA GLY A 218 5.29 10.57 -10.08
C GLY A 218 5.25 11.30 -8.74
N TYR A 219 4.81 10.63 -7.67
CA TYR A 219 4.67 11.25 -6.35
C TYR A 219 5.31 10.40 -5.26
N VAL A 220 6.22 10.98 -4.50
CA VAL A 220 6.87 10.35 -3.35
C VAL A 220 6.73 11.25 -2.13
N ARG A 221 6.16 10.70 -1.06
CA ARG A 221 6.05 11.37 0.24
C ARG A 221 6.64 10.51 1.33
N ILE A 222 7.73 10.94 1.91
CA ILE A 222 8.43 10.23 2.98
C ILE A 222 8.63 11.17 4.16
N PHE A 223 8.16 10.79 5.34
CA PHE A 223 8.38 11.63 6.53
C PHE A 223 8.47 10.83 7.83
N ASP A 224 9.24 11.31 8.81
CA ASP A 224 9.49 10.59 10.07
C ASP A 224 10.21 9.24 9.87
N LEU A 225 11.28 9.24 9.08
CA LEU A 225 12.16 8.07 8.92
C LEU A 225 13.58 8.40 9.40
N PRO A 226 13.89 8.20 10.69
CA PRO A 226 15.16 8.63 11.30
C PRO A 226 16.37 7.84 10.79
N GLU A 227 16.18 6.60 10.34
CA GLU A 227 17.25 5.71 9.88
C GLU A 227 17.43 5.67 8.36
N LEU A 228 16.59 6.38 7.59
CA LEU A 228 16.59 6.32 6.13
C LEU A 228 17.86 6.93 5.55
N LYS A 229 18.63 6.13 4.81
CA LYS A 229 19.89 6.51 4.16
C LYS A 229 19.75 6.67 2.66
N SER A 230 18.88 5.88 2.03
CA SER A 230 18.74 5.83 0.57
C SER A 230 17.31 5.44 0.16
N ILE A 231 16.88 5.93 -1.00
CA ILE A 231 15.52 5.67 -1.52
C ILE A 231 15.64 4.81 -2.78
N PHE A 232 15.99 5.42 -3.91
CA PHE A 232 16.21 4.73 -5.17
C PHE A 232 17.67 4.87 -5.56
N LYS A 233 18.33 3.73 -5.81
CA LYS A 233 19.65 3.71 -6.46
C LYS A 233 19.53 3.75 -7.99
N THR A 234 18.37 4.14 -8.49
CA THR A 234 18.03 4.00 -9.91
C THR A 234 17.24 5.18 -10.45
N THR A 235 17.07 5.23 -11.78
CA THR A 235 16.36 6.31 -12.45
C THR A 235 14.86 6.24 -12.17
N VAL A 236 14.30 7.35 -11.70
CA VAL A 236 12.86 7.55 -11.49
C VAL A 236 12.40 8.87 -12.12
N THR A 237 11.19 8.87 -12.67
CA THR A 237 10.54 10.02 -13.32
C THR A 237 9.53 10.65 -12.36
N CYS A 238 10.03 11.27 -11.29
CA CYS A 238 9.17 11.83 -10.25
C CYS A 238 8.86 13.31 -10.50
N TYR A 239 7.59 13.71 -10.30
CA TYR A 239 7.17 15.12 -10.36
C TYR A 239 7.04 15.79 -8.99
N SER A 240 6.90 15.03 -7.91
CA SER A 240 6.75 15.62 -6.57
C SER A 240 7.42 14.80 -5.48
N LEU A 241 8.28 15.46 -4.71
CA LEU A 241 9.07 14.86 -3.64
C LEU A 241 8.81 15.58 -2.32
N TYR A 242 8.48 14.83 -1.27
CA TYR A 242 8.33 15.35 0.08
C TYR A 242 9.20 14.52 1.03
N PHE A 243 10.14 15.16 1.72
CA PHE A 243 11.07 14.55 2.67
C PHE A 243 11.12 15.38 3.94
N ILE A 244 10.45 14.93 5.00
CA ILE A 244 10.34 15.68 6.26
C ILE A 244 10.81 14.80 7.42
N ARG A 245 11.72 15.30 8.26
CA ARG A 245 12.30 14.57 9.40
C ARG A 245 12.98 13.26 8.98
N CYS A 246 13.84 13.33 7.97
CA CYS A 246 14.68 12.23 7.47
C CYS A 246 16.18 12.58 7.56
N PRO A 247 16.75 12.72 8.79
CA PRO A 247 18.06 13.32 9.00
C PRO A 247 19.25 12.56 8.42
N LYS A 248 19.13 11.24 8.19
CA LYS A 248 20.19 10.41 7.61
C LYS A 248 20.15 10.32 6.08
N LEU A 249 19.11 10.87 5.45
CA LEU A 249 18.96 10.83 4.00
C LEU A 249 19.84 11.93 3.39
N LYS A 250 20.99 11.54 2.86
CA LYS A 250 21.97 12.50 2.34
C LYS A 250 21.91 12.74 0.84
N LYS A 251 21.16 11.92 0.10
CA LYS A 251 21.09 11.99 -1.36
C LYS A 251 19.65 11.94 -1.86
N LEU A 252 19.41 12.61 -2.97
CA LEU A 252 18.13 12.58 -3.65
C LEU A 252 17.93 11.27 -4.43
N PRO A 253 16.66 10.90 -4.69
CA PRO A 253 16.30 9.61 -5.30
C PRO A 253 16.57 9.47 -6.81
N PHE A 254 17.33 10.36 -7.45
CA PHE A 254 17.53 10.35 -8.91
C PHE A 254 19.01 10.49 -9.29
N THR A 255 19.40 9.90 -10.41
CA THR A 255 20.77 9.98 -10.92
C THR A 255 20.97 11.28 -11.73
N THR A 256 22.03 12.03 -11.43
CA THR A 256 22.37 13.30 -12.10
C THR A 256 22.87 13.12 -13.53
N ARG A 257 23.22 11.89 -13.93
CA ARG A 257 23.91 11.59 -15.20
C ARG A 257 23.04 11.56 -16.46
N ASN A 258 21.72 11.76 -16.35
CA ASN A 258 20.83 11.94 -17.49
C ASN A 258 19.69 12.87 -17.09
N ILE A 259 19.98 14.19 -17.07
CA ILE A 259 18.98 15.23 -16.86
C ILE A 259 17.95 15.16 -18.00
N SER A 260 16.90 14.39 -17.76
CA SER A 260 15.55 14.73 -18.17
C SER A 260 14.85 15.26 -16.91
N LEU A 261 15.19 16.49 -16.51
CA LEU A 261 14.54 17.24 -15.41
C LEU A 261 13.19 17.93 -15.75
N PRO A 262 12.49 17.75 -16.91
CA PRO A 262 11.33 18.57 -17.18
C PRO A 262 10.10 18.19 -16.33
N THR A 263 10.11 17.07 -15.60
CA THR A 263 8.91 16.62 -14.86
C THR A 263 8.89 16.97 -13.38
N LEU A 264 10.03 17.26 -12.72
CA LEU A 264 10.04 17.54 -11.27
C LEU A 264 9.42 18.91 -10.99
N GLU A 265 8.23 18.99 -10.41
CA GLU A 265 7.52 20.25 -10.17
C GLU A 265 7.83 20.82 -8.78
N SER A 266 7.97 19.96 -7.76
CA SER A 266 8.11 20.41 -6.37
C SER A 266 8.95 19.46 -5.53
N ILE A 267 9.78 20.04 -4.67
CA ILE A 267 10.50 19.37 -3.58
C ILE A 267 10.12 20.06 -2.28
N CYS A 268 9.73 19.32 -1.26
CA CYS A 268 9.41 19.86 0.06
C CYS A 268 10.17 19.11 1.14
N GLY A 269 10.73 19.83 2.11
CA GLY A 269 11.43 19.22 3.23
C GLY A 269 12.01 20.20 4.23
N ASP A 270 12.75 19.68 5.21
CA ASP A 270 13.41 20.53 6.20
C ASP A 270 14.55 21.34 5.57
N ARG A 271 14.70 22.60 5.98
CA ARG A 271 15.79 23.46 5.48
C ARG A 271 17.17 22.87 5.82
N GLU A 272 17.35 22.39 7.04
CA GLU A 272 18.62 21.79 7.48
C GLU A 272 18.98 20.56 6.64
N TRP A 273 17.99 19.75 6.28
CA TRP A 273 18.17 18.60 5.41
C TRP A 273 18.61 19.03 4.01
N TRP A 274 17.92 19.99 3.38
CA TRP A 274 18.26 20.49 2.05
C TRP A 274 19.67 21.07 1.97
N ASP A 275 20.09 21.79 3.01
CA ASP A 275 21.42 22.38 3.09
C ASP A 275 22.52 21.31 3.26
N ALA A 276 22.22 20.23 3.98
CA ALA A 276 23.11 19.11 4.23
C ALA A 276 23.16 18.03 3.12
N LEU A 277 22.31 18.14 2.09
CA LEU A 277 22.31 17.19 0.97
C LEU A 277 23.67 17.14 0.27
N GLU A 278 24.12 15.92 -0.02
CA GLU A 278 25.31 15.63 -0.82
C GLU A 278 24.90 15.61 -2.30
N TRP A 279 25.47 16.53 -3.08
CA TRP A 279 25.19 16.68 -4.50
C TRP A 279 26.34 16.11 -5.33
N ASP A 280 26.01 15.22 -6.26
CA ASP A 280 27.02 14.68 -7.19
C ASP A 280 27.49 15.76 -8.19
N ASP A 281 26.62 16.73 -8.50
CA ASP A 281 26.90 17.90 -9.33
C ASP A 281 26.28 19.15 -8.65
N PRO A 282 27.10 20.14 -8.23
CA PRO A 282 26.61 21.36 -7.61
C PRO A 282 25.61 22.16 -8.47
N ASP A 283 25.71 22.08 -9.79
CA ASP A 283 24.82 22.81 -10.70
C ASP A 283 23.37 22.29 -10.60
N VAL A 284 23.20 21.01 -10.26
CA VAL A 284 21.87 20.41 -10.03
C VAL A 284 21.19 21.02 -8.80
N LYS A 285 21.94 21.36 -7.75
CA LYS A 285 21.38 22.06 -6.57
C LYS A 285 20.79 23.40 -6.97
N VAL A 286 21.53 24.16 -7.77
CA VAL A 286 21.12 25.49 -8.25
C VAL A 286 19.86 25.39 -9.12
N GLN A 287 19.80 24.41 -10.02
CA GLN A 287 18.65 24.18 -10.91
C GLN A 287 17.36 23.76 -10.19
N LEU A 288 17.47 23.19 -8.99
CA LEU A 288 16.33 22.74 -8.21
C LEU A 288 15.94 23.69 -7.08
N GLN A 289 16.72 24.75 -6.86
CA GLN A 289 16.56 25.64 -5.72
C GLN A 289 15.22 26.40 -5.74
N ASP A 290 14.69 26.71 -6.93
CA ASP A 290 13.40 27.34 -7.15
C ASP A 290 12.21 26.39 -6.94
N ARG A 291 12.45 25.08 -7.02
CA ARG A 291 11.45 24.02 -6.81
C ARG A 291 11.39 23.56 -5.35
N PHE A 292 12.36 23.97 -4.54
CA PHE A 292 12.42 23.60 -3.13
C PHE A 292 11.58 24.53 -2.25
N THR A 293 10.65 23.95 -1.50
CA THR A 293 9.82 24.61 -0.51
C THR A 293 10.14 24.05 0.88
N VAL A 294 10.34 24.93 1.86
CA VAL A 294 10.55 24.51 3.25
C VAL A 294 9.21 24.11 3.88
N TYR A 295 9.18 22.98 4.59
CA TYR A 295 8.03 22.52 5.39
C TYR A 295 7.81 23.38 6.64
#